data_AF-A0A3D4DTX2-F1
#
_entry.id   AF-A0A3D4DTX2-F1
#
_cell.length_a   1.000
_cell.length_b   1.000
_cell.length_c   1.000
_cell.angle_alpha   90.00
_cell.angle_beta   90.00
_cell.angle_gamma   90.00
#
_symmetry.space_group_name_H-M   'P 1'
#
loop_
_entity.id
_entity.type
_entity.pdbx_description
1 polymer ?
#
loop_
_entity_poly.entity_id
_entity_poly.type
_entity_poly.pdbx_seq_one_letter_code
_entity_poly.pdbx_strand_id
1 'polypeptide(L)'
;FDYDADWAWNVQPHGRGLDYLWLVFDQYRALRALGQSIDILPPSTRDFSGYRLVTVPGMMFLPEDLKAALTASEAIVVFGPRTGARTGSMAIPVPLPPAIPGLDVTVTRAESLRPDMPEPLDGGGALVGYREDLEGRAEARLRTERGAPVMVSNGRLNYLGAWLDQPGFKRLFAELGVAAGLDLLDLPEGVRVRETGAERFWFNTDTQAHEVAGRRLNAVSVLREPR
;
A
#
# COMPACT_ATOMS: atom_id res chain seq x y z
N PHE A 1 7.71 -4.08 7.15
CA PHE A 1 8.85 -3.33 6.58
C PHE A 1 10.02 -4.29 6.47
N ASP A 2 10.88 -4.13 5.47
CA ASP A 2 12.01 -5.02 5.23
C ASP A 2 13.25 -4.21 4.88
N TYR A 3 14.32 -4.39 5.65
CA TYR A 3 15.57 -3.64 5.46
C TYR A 3 16.34 -4.15 4.23
N ASP A 4 16.22 -5.44 3.90
CA ASP A 4 16.87 -6.00 2.71
C ASP A 4 16.26 -5.41 1.44
N ALA A 5 14.93 -5.21 1.41
CA ALA A 5 14.25 -4.46 0.35
C ALA A 5 14.77 -3.02 0.25
N ASP A 6 14.92 -2.31 1.37
CA ASP A 6 15.46 -0.94 1.36
C ASP A 6 16.85 -0.89 0.69
N TRP A 7 17.73 -1.83 1.04
CA TRP A 7 19.04 -1.96 0.40
C TRP A 7 18.94 -2.32 -1.09
N ALA A 8 18.04 -3.24 -1.46
CA ALA A 8 17.82 -3.61 -2.85
C ALA A 8 17.32 -2.42 -3.71
N TRP A 9 16.44 -1.58 -3.16
CA TRP A 9 15.96 -0.35 -3.80
C TRP A 9 17.09 0.67 -3.95
N ASN A 10 17.94 0.83 -2.94
CA ASN A 10 19.10 1.71 -3.01
C ASN A 10 20.16 1.24 -4.02
N VAL A 11 20.39 -0.07 -4.12
CA VAL A 11 21.32 -0.66 -5.12
C VAL A 11 20.78 -0.49 -6.53
N GLN A 12 19.47 -0.69 -6.73
CA GLN A 12 18.85 -0.57 -8.05
C GLN A 12 17.55 0.25 -7.99
N PRO A 13 17.66 1.58 -7.91
CA PRO A 13 16.48 2.45 -7.78
C PRO A 13 15.66 2.50 -9.08
N HIS A 14 16.29 2.26 -10.24
CA HIS A 14 15.72 2.31 -11.59
C HIS A 14 15.24 3.71 -12.05
N GLY A 15 14.76 4.55 -11.14
CA GLY A 15 14.37 5.94 -11.39
C GLY A 15 14.85 6.86 -10.28
N ARG A 16 15.14 8.13 -10.61
CA ARG A 16 15.56 9.12 -9.61
C ARG A 16 14.40 9.42 -8.66
N GLY A 17 14.64 9.32 -7.36
CA GLY A 17 13.64 9.57 -6.31
C GLY A 17 12.76 8.36 -5.98
N LEU A 18 12.98 7.22 -6.62
CA LEU A 18 12.35 5.96 -6.23
C LEU A 18 13.05 5.38 -5.00
N ASP A 19 12.41 5.54 -3.86
CA ASP A 19 12.93 5.19 -2.54
C ASP A 19 11.93 4.33 -1.77
N TYR A 20 12.41 3.23 -1.18
CA TYR A 20 11.54 2.26 -0.52
C TYR A 20 10.86 2.83 0.73
N LEU A 21 11.60 3.59 1.54
CA LEU A 21 11.03 4.21 2.74
C LEU A 21 9.89 5.16 2.36
N TRP A 22 10.07 5.97 1.32
CA TRP A 22 9.02 6.87 0.84
C TRP A 22 7.80 6.12 0.30
N LEU A 23 7.98 5.01 -0.42
CA LEU A 23 6.87 4.16 -0.87
C LEU A 23 6.08 3.58 0.31
N VAL A 24 6.78 3.06 1.33
CA VAL A 24 6.14 2.57 2.56
C VAL A 24 5.43 3.71 3.28
N PHE A 25 6.09 4.87 3.40
CA PHE A 25 5.56 6.02 4.11
C PHE A 25 4.33 6.61 3.43
N ASP A 26 4.28 6.63 2.10
CA ASP A 26 3.12 7.10 1.36
C ASP A 26 1.89 6.21 1.58
N GLN A 27 2.06 4.89 1.58
CA GLN A 27 0.99 3.95 1.92
C GLN A 27 0.56 4.10 3.39
N TYR A 28 1.52 4.23 4.30
CA TYR A 28 1.26 4.49 5.71
C TYR A 28 0.44 5.77 5.89
N ARG A 29 0.81 6.87 5.22
CA ARG A 29 0.07 8.15 5.29
C ARG A 29 -1.37 8.00 4.82
N ALA A 30 -1.61 7.30 3.73
CA ALA A 30 -2.95 7.06 3.21
C ALA A 30 -3.82 6.27 4.21
N LEU A 31 -3.31 5.16 4.76
CA LEU A 31 -4.00 4.38 5.79
C LEU A 31 -4.24 5.18 7.08
N ARG A 32 -3.27 6.00 7.50
CA ARG A 32 -3.42 6.90 8.66
C ARG A 32 -4.44 8.00 8.43
N ALA A 33 -4.56 8.51 7.20
CA ALA A 33 -5.60 9.46 6.81
C ALA A 33 -7.00 8.83 6.80
N LEU A 34 -7.07 7.49 6.67
CA LEU A 34 -8.29 6.70 6.80
C LEU A 34 -8.60 6.27 8.25
N GLY A 35 -7.88 6.84 9.22
CA GLY A 35 -8.06 6.58 10.65
C GLY A 35 -7.54 5.24 11.16
N GLN A 36 -6.75 4.51 10.36
CA GLN A 36 -6.31 3.17 10.74
C GLN A 36 -5.17 3.19 11.78
N SER A 37 -5.24 2.25 12.73
CA SER A 37 -4.12 1.87 13.58
C SER A 37 -3.29 0.81 12.86
N ILE A 38 -2.00 1.05 12.72
CA ILE A 38 -1.12 0.28 11.84
C ILE A 38 -0.02 -0.37 12.68
N ASP A 39 0.25 -1.63 12.39
CA ASP A 39 1.42 -2.37 12.85
C ASP A 39 2.41 -2.52 11.70
N ILE A 40 3.69 -2.33 11.99
CA ILE A 40 4.77 -2.53 11.02
C ILE A 40 5.51 -3.80 11.42
N LEU A 41 5.24 -4.88 10.69
CA LEU A 41 5.74 -6.21 10.99
C LEU A 41 7.09 -6.48 10.30
N PRO A 42 7.97 -7.29 10.93
CA PRO A 42 9.22 -7.73 10.31
C PRO A 42 8.97 -8.79 9.21
N PRO A 43 9.91 -8.96 8.26
CA PRO A 43 9.80 -9.94 7.17
C PRO A 43 9.78 -11.40 7.65
N SER A 44 10.14 -11.66 8.91
CA SER A 44 10.08 -12.98 9.54
C SER A 44 8.66 -13.39 9.99
N THR A 45 7.67 -12.50 9.91
CA THR A 45 6.30 -12.80 10.32
C THR A 45 5.67 -13.86 9.42
N ARG A 46 5.03 -14.87 10.01
CA ARG A 46 4.30 -15.93 9.29
C ARG A 46 2.84 -16.11 9.74
N ASP A 47 2.48 -15.46 10.86
CA ASP A 47 1.10 -15.43 11.35
C ASP A 47 0.52 -14.03 11.09
N PHE A 48 -0.52 -13.99 10.26
CA PHE A 48 -1.26 -12.77 9.94
C PHE A 48 -2.68 -12.81 10.52
N SER A 49 -2.97 -13.75 11.42
CA SER A 49 -4.27 -13.88 12.09
C SER A 49 -4.63 -12.57 12.80
N GLY A 50 -5.87 -12.13 12.63
CA GLY A 50 -6.38 -10.89 13.21
C GLY A 50 -6.16 -9.64 12.36
N TYR A 51 -5.29 -9.67 11.35
CA TYR A 51 -5.20 -8.59 10.36
C TYR A 51 -6.28 -8.74 9.29
N ARG A 52 -7.02 -7.67 9.03
CA ARG A 52 -8.03 -7.62 7.95
C ARG A 52 -7.43 -7.17 6.61
N LEU A 53 -6.39 -6.34 6.66
CA LEU A 53 -5.67 -5.84 5.50
C LEU A 53 -4.17 -5.86 5.78
N VAL A 54 -3.38 -6.40 4.85
CA VAL A 54 -1.91 -6.45 4.90
C VAL A 54 -1.35 -5.87 3.61
N THR A 55 -0.39 -4.95 3.72
CA THR A 55 0.36 -4.45 2.57
C THR A 55 1.81 -4.91 2.63
N VAL A 56 2.34 -5.33 1.48
CA VAL A 56 3.75 -5.57 1.19
C VAL A 56 4.17 -4.49 0.19
N PRO A 57 4.64 -3.31 0.64
CA PRO A 57 4.70 -2.11 -0.20
C PRO A 57 5.56 -2.24 -1.47
N GLY A 58 6.67 -2.98 -1.41
CA GLY A 58 7.57 -3.16 -2.56
C GLY A 58 8.75 -4.07 -2.22
N MET A 59 8.48 -5.23 -1.62
CA MET A 59 9.51 -6.16 -1.14
C MET A 59 10.11 -6.93 -2.32
N MET A 60 11.26 -6.46 -2.84
CA MET A 60 11.84 -6.99 -4.10
C MET A 60 12.11 -8.48 -4.07
N PHE A 61 12.65 -9.00 -2.97
CA PHE A 61 12.77 -10.43 -2.74
C PHE A 61 11.72 -10.86 -1.72
N LEU A 62 10.76 -11.69 -2.17
CA LEU A 62 9.71 -12.23 -1.32
C LEU A 62 10.01 -13.72 -1.05
N PRO A 63 10.48 -14.10 0.15
CA PRO A 63 10.74 -15.50 0.50
C PRO A 63 9.50 -16.37 0.28
N GLU A 64 9.69 -17.61 -0.21
CA GLU A 64 8.57 -18.49 -0.56
C GLU A 64 7.67 -18.84 0.62
N ASP A 65 8.22 -18.96 1.83
CA ASP A 65 7.47 -19.23 3.05
C ASP A 65 6.64 -18.01 3.50
N LEU A 66 7.16 -16.79 3.37
CA LEU A 66 6.40 -15.55 3.57
C LEU A 66 5.29 -15.42 2.52
N LYS A 67 5.61 -15.69 1.24
CA LYS A 67 4.64 -15.70 0.14
C LYS A 67 3.49 -16.66 0.43
N ALA A 68 3.79 -17.89 0.84
CA ALA A 68 2.80 -18.88 1.23
C ALA A 68 1.93 -18.40 2.39
N ALA A 69 2.53 -17.88 3.47
CA ALA A 69 1.80 -17.35 4.63
C ALA A 69 0.83 -16.22 4.26
N LEU A 70 1.28 -15.27 3.42
CA LEU A 70 0.44 -14.18 2.94
C LEU A 70 -0.74 -14.69 2.10
N THR A 71 -0.49 -15.59 1.15
CA THR A 71 -1.55 -16.15 0.29
C THR A 71 -2.57 -17.00 1.07
N ALA A 72 -2.13 -17.68 2.13
CA ALA A 72 -2.97 -18.47 3.01
C ALA A 72 -3.77 -17.63 4.01
N SER A 73 -3.36 -16.38 4.27
CA SER A 73 -4.06 -15.50 5.22
C SER A 73 -5.47 -15.14 4.75
N GLU A 74 -6.38 -14.90 5.70
CA GLU A 74 -7.73 -14.43 5.43
C GLU A 74 -7.81 -12.91 5.19
N ALA A 75 -6.68 -12.21 5.30
CA ALA A 75 -6.60 -10.77 5.06
C ALA A 75 -6.74 -10.44 3.57
N ILE A 76 -7.21 -9.22 3.28
CA ILE A 76 -6.93 -8.59 1.99
C ILE A 76 -5.44 -8.26 1.93
N VAL A 77 -4.74 -8.84 0.96
CA VAL A 77 -3.29 -8.65 0.78
C VAL A 77 -3.05 -7.76 -0.44
N VAL A 78 -2.23 -6.72 -0.26
CA VAL A 78 -1.76 -5.83 -1.32
C VAL A 78 -0.26 -6.01 -1.49
N PHE A 79 0.15 -6.57 -2.62
CA PHE A 79 1.53 -6.60 -3.05
C PHE A 79 1.77 -5.36 -3.91
N GLY A 80 2.63 -4.44 -3.45
CA GLY A 80 2.95 -3.22 -4.18
C GLY A 80 4.01 -3.43 -5.27
N PRO A 81 4.39 -2.36 -5.98
CA PRO A 81 5.25 -2.46 -7.16
C PRO A 81 6.60 -3.08 -6.80
N ARG A 82 7.20 -3.80 -7.75
CA ARG A 82 8.47 -4.52 -7.58
C ARG A 82 8.43 -5.67 -6.57
N THR A 83 7.30 -5.99 -5.95
CA THR A 83 7.24 -7.13 -5.04
C THR A 83 7.53 -8.44 -5.77
N GLY A 84 8.48 -9.23 -5.26
CA GLY A 84 8.94 -10.45 -5.94
C GLY A 84 9.73 -10.19 -7.23
N ALA A 85 10.20 -8.96 -7.49
CA ALA A 85 10.96 -8.62 -8.68
C ALA A 85 12.36 -9.27 -8.72
N ARG A 86 12.90 -9.72 -7.59
CA ARG A 86 14.26 -10.24 -7.46
C ARG A 86 14.32 -11.52 -6.66
N THR A 87 15.29 -12.36 -6.96
CA THR A 87 15.72 -13.45 -6.06
C THR A 87 16.57 -12.88 -4.91
N GLY A 88 16.88 -13.72 -3.90
CA GLY A 88 17.80 -13.33 -2.82
C GLY A 88 19.23 -12.98 -3.28
N SER A 89 19.57 -13.29 -4.54
CA SER A 89 20.83 -12.92 -5.19
C SER A 89 20.69 -11.77 -6.20
N MET A 90 19.59 -11.00 -6.15
CA MET A 90 19.31 -9.87 -7.05
C MET A 90 19.19 -10.22 -8.54
N ALA A 91 18.92 -11.49 -8.87
CA ALA A 91 18.57 -11.91 -10.23
C ALA A 91 17.07 -11.69 -10.51
N ILE A 92 16.70 -11.56 -11.78
CA ILE A 92 15.29 -11.61 -12.19
C ILE A 92 14.81 -13.07 -12.04
N PRO A 93 13.70 -13.33 -11.32
CA PRO A 93 13.22 -14.69 -11.10
C PRO A 93 12.63 -15.32 -12.36
N VAL A 94 12.56 -16.65 -12.35
CA VAL A 94 11.78 -17.46 -13.30
C VAL A 94 10.79 -18.29 -12.47
N PRO A 95 9.47 -18.19 -12.70
CA PRO A 95 8.80 -17.29 -13.65
C PRO A 95 8.99 -15.81 -13.29
N LEU A 96 8.65 -14.93 -14.25
CA LEU A 96 8.72 -13.49 -14.07
C LEU A 96 7.84 -13.02 -12.89
N PRO A 97 8.15 -11.83 -12.31
CA PRO A 97 7.42 -11.31 -11.16
C PRO A 97 5.92 -11.10 -11.44
N PRO A 98 5.08 -11.06 -10.40
CA PRO A 98 5.40 -11.29 -8.99
C PRO A 98 5.32 -12.77 -8.57
N ALA A 99 4.87 -13.65 -9.48
CA ALA A 99 4.74 -15.10 -9.24
C ALA A 99 4.00 -15.43 -7.93
N ILE A 100 2.86 -14.79 -7.70
CA ILE A 100 2.01 -14.98 -6.50
C ILE A 100 1.02 -16.13 -6.75
N PRO A 101 1.06 -17.21 -5.94
CA PRO A 101 0.08 -18.28 -6.03
C PRO A 101 -1.35 -17.76 -5.96
N GLY A 102 -2.17 -18.17 -6.92
CA GLY A 102 -3.57 -17.76 -7.00
C GLY A 102 -3.81 -16.41 -7.67
N LEU A 103 -2.80 -15.70 -8.16
CA LEU A 103 -2.97 -14.46 -8.92
C LEU A 103 -2.32 -14.58 -10.30
N ASP A 104 -3.14 -14.69 -11.35
CA ASP A 104 -2.69 -14.82 -12.75
C ASP A 104 -2.26 -13.45 -13.31
N VAL A 105 -1.03 -13.05 -12.97
CA VAL A 105 -0.38 -11.82 -13.43
C VAL A 105 1.12 -12.02 -13.61
N THR A 106 1.65 -11.39 -14.64
CA THR A 106 3.07 -11.29 -14.96
C THR A 106 3.42 -9.83 -15.24
N VAL A 107 4.50 -9.33 -14.63
CA VAL A 107 5.11 -8.05 -14.97
C VAL A 107 6.05 -8.28 -16.15
N THR A 108 5.66 -7.80 -17.34
CA THR A 108 6.46 -7.97 -18.56
C THR A 108 7.40 -6.82 -18.82
N ARG A 109 7.10 -5.64 -18.27
CA ARG A 109 7.92 -4.43 -18.38
C ARG A 109 7.74 -3.52 -17.17
N ALA A 110 8.74 -2.72 -16.89
CA ALA A 110 8.67 -1.62 -15.94
C ALA A 110 9.24 -0.34 -16.56
N GLU A 111 8.72 0.80 -16.12
CA GLU A 111 9.13 2.14 -16.54
C GLU A 111 9.22 3.06 -15.32
N SER A 112 10.28 3.88 -15.26
CA SER A 112 10.31 5.04 -14.39
C SER A 112 9.83 6.28 -15.14
N LEU A 113 8.94 7.03 -14.50
CA LEU A 113 8.28 8.19 -15.10
C LEU A 113 8.97 9.48 -14.67
N ARG A 114 8.97 10.47 -15.55
CA ARG A 114 9.43 11.82 -15.19
C ARG A 114 8.46 12.45 -14.19
N PRO A 115 8.93 13.26 -13.23
CA PRO A 115 8.06 13.92 -12.24
C PRO A 115 6.95 14.79 -12.84
N ASP A 116 7.15 15.33 -14.05
CA ASP A 116 6.20 16.17 -14.78
C ASP A 116 5.25 15.36 -15.68
N MET A 117 5.27 14.03 -15.61
CA MET A 117 4.41 13.13 -16.38
C MET A 117 3.66 12.13 -15.49
N PRO A 118 2.83 12.59 -14.52
CA PRO A 118 1.88 11.70 -13.85
C PRO A 118 0.88 11.15 -14.88
N GLU A 119 0.45 9.90 -14.71
CA GLU A 119 -0.61 9.32 -15.54
C GLU A 119 -1.90 9.19 -14.72
N PRO A 120 -2.99 9.86 -15.12
CA PRO A 120 -4.25 9.85 -14.38
C PRO A 120 -4.87 8.46 -14.24
N LEU A 121 -5.41 8.18 -13.06
CA LEU A 121 -6.20 7.00 -12.77
C LEU A 121 -7.68 7.25 -13.05
N ASP A 122 -8.36 6.23 -13.56
CA ASP A 122 -9.82 6.23 -13.59
C ASP A 122 -10.38 6.23 -12.15
N GLY A 123 -11.28 7.16 -11.85
CA GLY A 123 -11.81 7.39 -10.50
C GLY A 123 -10.97 8.34 -9.62
N GLY A 124 -9.90 8.94 -10.13
CA GLY A 124 -9.13 9.99 -9.46
C GLY A 124 -7.84 9.52 -8.79
N GLY A 125 -6.92 10.47 -8.62
CA GLY A 125 -5.50 10.23 -8.34
C GLY A 125 -4.70 9.94 -9.61
N ALA A 126 -3.42 9.66 -9.45
CA ALA A 126 -2.50 9.37 -10.54
C ALA A 126 -1.45 8.34 -10.13
N LEU A 127 -0.92 7.60 -11.10
CA LEU A 127 0.36 6.93 -10.91
C LEU A 127 1.51 7.90 -11.17
N VAL A 128 2.58 7.77 -10.40
CA VAL A 128 3.72 8.70 -10.36
C VAL A 128 5.03 7.95 -10.23
N GLY A 129 6.07 8.41 -10.91
CA GLY A 129 7.44 7.92 -10.75
C GLY A 129 7.75 6.49 -11.23
N TYR A 130 6.82 5.53 -11.08
CA TYR A 130 7.03 4.12 -11.45
C TYR A 130 5.74 3.42 -11.86
N ARG A 131 5.81 2.65 -12.95
CA ARG A 131 4.74 1.75 -13.42
C ARG A 131 5.30 0.44 -13.97
N GLU A 132 4.48 -0.58 -13.92
CA GLU A 132 4.69 -1.91 -14.49
C GLU A 132 3.57 -2.21 -15.49
N ASP A 133 3.91 -2.88 -16.59
CA ASP A 133 2.93 -3.43 -17.51
C ASP A 133 2.53 -4.82 -17.02
N LEU A 134 1.23 -4.99 -16.77
CA LEU A 134 0.64 -6.21 -16.19
C LEU A 134 -0.06 -7.02 -17.28
N GLU A 135 0.40 -8.26 -17.48
CA GLU A 135 -0.21 -9.24 -18.38
C GLU A 135 -0.73 -10.44 -17.59
N GLY A 136 -1.89 -11.00 -17.97
CA GLY A 136 -2.48 -12.14 -17.29
C GLY A 136 -4.00 -12.14 -17.38
N ARG A 137 -4.64 -12.99 -16.59
CA ARG A 137 -6.11 -13.13 -16.55
C ARG A 137 -6.75 -12.64 -15.26
N ALA A 138 -5.96 -12.18 -14.29
CA ALA A 138 -6.49 -11.55 -13.08
C ALA A 138 -7.34 -10.32 -13.42
N GLU A 139 -8.38 -10.08 -12.62
CA GLU A 139 -9.32 -8.98 -12.86
C GLU A 139 -8.65 -7.65 -12.57
N ALA A 140 -8.66 -6.71 -13.53
CA ALA A 140 -8.14 -5.38 -13.29
C ALA A 140 -9.12 -4.55 -12.44
N ARG A 141 -8.69 -4.20 -11.23
CA ARG A 141 -9.45 -3.44 -10.24
C ARG A 141 -9.20 -1.94 -10.31
N LEU A 142 -8.00 -1.54 -10.72
CA LEU A 142 -7.62 -0.14 -10.92
C LEU A 142 -7.05 0.01 -12.32
N ARG A 143 -7.42 1.09 -13.02
CA ARG A 143 -6.96 1.39 -14.38
C ARG A 143 -6.53 2.84 -14.50
N THR A 144 -5.69 3.11 -15.50
CA THR A 144 -5.49 4.48 -15.98
C THR A 144 -6.70 4.95 -16.78
N GLU A 145 -6.86 6.26 -17.00
CA GLU A 145 -7.93 6.79 -17.87
C GLU A 145 -7.86 6.24 -19.31
N ARG A 146 -6.68 5.75 -19.72
CA ARG A 146 -6.46 5.10 -21.02
C ARG A 146 -6.78 3.59 -21.00
N GLY A 147 -7.29 3.08 -19.89
CA GLY A 147 -7.74 1.70 -19.73
C GLY A 147 -6.66 0.68 -19.38
N ALA A 148 -5.39 1.10 -19.23
CA ALA A 148 -4.30 0.20 -18.85
C ALA A 148 -4.48 -0.29 -17.41
N PRO A 149 -4.28 -1.60 -17.11
CA PRO A 149 -4.39 -2.11 -15.75
C PRO A 149 -3.25 -1.58 -14.86
N VAL A 150 -3.60 -1.14 -13.66
CA VAL A 150 -2.67 -0.62 -12.64
C VAL A 150 -2.67 -1.52 -11.40
N MET A 151 -3.84 -2.01 -11.00
CA MET A 151 -3.98 -3.08 -10.00
C MET A 151 -4.81 -4.21 -10.58
N VAL A 152 -4.36 -5.44 -10.37
CA VAL A 152 -5.13 -6.66 -10.64
C VAL A 152 -5.38 -7.45 -9.38
N SER A 153 -6.47 -8.21 -9.37
CA SER A 153 -6.97 -8.90 -8.19
C SER A 153 -7.49 -10.30 -8.51
N ASN A 154 -7.41 -11.18 -7.51
CA ASN A 154 -8.19 -12.42 -7.43
C ASN A 154 -8.61 -12.64 -5.98
N GLY A 155 -9.89 -12.41 -5.69
CA GLY A 155 -10.42 -12.43 -4.33
C GLY A 155 -9.69 -11.44 -3.41
N ARG A 156 -9.04 -11.98 -2.37
CA ARG A 156 -8.30 -11.19 -1.37
C ARG A 156 -6.88 -10.79 -1.80
N LEU A 157 -6.37 -11.37 -2.89
CA LEU A 157 -5.02 -11.10 -3.37
C LEU A 157 -5.04 -9.96 -4.40
N ASN A 158 -4.20 -8.96 -4.20
CA ASN A 158 -4.11 -7.78 -5.06
C ASN A 158 -2.65 -7.49 -5.39
N TYR A 159 -2.35 -7.21 -6.66
CA TYR A 159 -1.05 -6.73 -7.09
C TYR A 159 -1.19 -5.33 -7.68
N LEU A 160 -0.51 -4.36 -7.08
CA LEU A 160 -0.44 -2.97 -7.53
C LEU A 160 0.89 -2.76 -8.27
N GLY A 161 0.83 -2.62 -9.60
CA GLY A 161 2.00 -2.45 -10.45
C GLY A 161 2.48 -1.01 -10.59
N ALA A 162 2.17 -0.11 -9.64
CA ALA A 162 2.56 1.29 -9.75
C ALA A 162 2.72 1.95 -8.38
N TRP A 163 3.47 3.05 -8.35
CA TRP A 163 3.45 3.98 -7.23
C TRP A 163 2.37 5.03 -7.49
N LEU A 164 1.47 5.25 -6.53
CA LEU A 164 0.37 6.21 -6.65
C LEU A 164 0.65 7.52 -5.90
N ASP A 165 0.01 8.59 -6.33
CA ASP A 165 -0.07 9.79 -5.50
C ASP A 165 -0.93 9.56 -4.25
N GLN A 166 -0.91 10.52 -3.32
CA GLN A 166 -1.68 10.41 -2.07
C GLN A 166 -3.20 10.27 -2.29
N PRO A 167 -3.84 11.03 -3.21
CA PRO A 167 -5.24 10.78 -3.58
C PRO A 167 -5.50 9.35 -4.06
N GLY A 168 -4.63 8.81 -4.94
CA GLY A 168 -4.74 7.46 -5.46
C GLY A 168 -4.60 6.40 -4.37
N PHE A 169 -3.58 6.48 -3.51
CA PHE A 169 -3.43 5.56 -2.39
C PHE A 169 -4.59 5.65 -1.39
N LYS A 170 -5.05 6.86 -1.04
CA LYS A 170 -6.16 7.05 -0.10
C LYS A 170 -7.44 6.43 -0.64
N ARG A 171 -7.76 6.63 -1.92
CA ARG A 171 -8.93 6.01 -2.56
C ARG A 171 -8.81 4.50 -2.59
N LEU A 172 -7.67 3.97 -3.04
CA LEU A 172 -7.40 2.53 -3.10
C LEU A 172 -7.60 1.87 -1.73
N PHE A 173 -6.97 2.41 -0.68
CA PHE A 173 -7.10 1.84 0.65
C PHE A 173 -8.48 2.06 1.28
N ALA A 174 -9.24 3.08 0.86
CA ALA A 174 -10.62 3.21 1.28
C ALA A 174 -11.48 2.08 0.71
N GLU A 175 -11.36 1.80 -0.59
CA GLU A 175 -12.10 0.73 -1.25
C GLU A 175 -11.73 -0.66 -0.69
N LEU A 176 -10.44 -0.93 -0.52
CA LEU A 176 -9.95 -2.18 0.07
C LEU A 176 -10.31 -2.28 1.55
N GLY A 177 -10.28 -1.17 2.29
CA GLY A 177 -10.67 -1.14 3.70
C GLY A 177 -12.14 -1.48 3.90
N VAL A 178 -13.04 -0.93 3.07
CA VAL A 178 -14.46 -1.32 3.05
C VAL A 178 -14.62 -2.81 2.76
N ALA A 179 -13.92 -3.32 1.73
CA ALA A 179 -13.97 -4.75 1.39
C ALA A 179 -13.43 -5.65 2.52
N ALA A 180 -12.47 -5.16 3.31
CA ALA A 180 -11.93 -5.87 4.47
C ALA A 180 -12.79 -5.71 5.73
N GLY A 181 -13.89 -4.92 5.68
CA GLY A 181 -14.72 -4.59 6.83
C GLY A 181 -14.00 -3.74 7.87
N LEU A 182 -13.09 -2.84 7.48
CA LEU A 182 -12.46 -1.88 8.38
C LEU A 182 -13.39 -0.68 8.64
N ASP A 183 -13.37 -0.18 9.86
CA ASP A 183 -14.02 1.09 10.22
C ASP A 183 -13.14 2.24 9.73
N LEU A 184 -13.57 2.90 8.65
CA LEU A 184 -12.81 3.98 8.03
C LEU A 184 -13.30 5.36 8.49
N LEU A 185 -12.36 6.29 8.59
CA LEU A 185 -12.63 7.71 8.85
C LEU A 185 -11.94 8.56 7.79
N ASP A 186 -12.66 9.47 7.16
CA ASP A 186 -12.03 10.47 6.31
C ASP A 186 -11.49 11.61 7.18
N LEU A 187 -10.21 11.52 7.56
CA LEU A 187 -9.60 12.51 8.44
C LEU A 187 -9.10 13.74 7.66
N PRO A 188 -9.34 14.95 8.19
CA PRO A 188 -8.70 16.16 7.69
C PRO A 188 -7.17 16.07 7.70
N GLU A 189 -6.53 16.94 6.91
CA GLU A 189 -5.09 17.14 7.03
C GLU A 189 -4.72 17.57 8.45
N GLY A 190 -3.58 17.09 8.97
CA GLY A 190 -3.15 17.34 10.35
C GLY A 190 -3.90 16.56 11.45
N VAL A 191 -5.02 15.90 11.15
CA VAL A 191 -5.78 15.12 12.15
C VAL A 191 -5.45 13.63 12.06
N ARG A 192 -5.12 13.00 13.19
CA ARG A 192 -4.83 11.55 13.27
C ARG A 192 -5.52 10.92 14.46
N VAL A 193 -5.93 9.67 14.32
CA VAL A 193 -6.48 8.86 15.42
C VAL A 193 -5.64 7.61 15.64
N ARG A 194 -5.54 7.12 16.87
CA ARG A 194 -4.91 5.84 17.23
C ARG A 194 -5.71 5.18 18.33
N GLU A 195 -5.89 3.88 18.22
CA GLU A 195 -6.52 3.06 19.26
C GLU A 195 -5.49 2.21 19.98
N THR A 196 -5.72 1.98 21.27
CA THR A 196 -4.91 1.09 22.10
C THR A 196 -5.75 0.54 23.25
N GLY A 197 -5.95 -0.77 23.28
CA GLY A 197 -6.84 -1.42 24.26
C GLY A 197 -8.24 -0.81 24.24
N ALA A 198 -8.68 -0.29 25.39
CA ALA A 198 -9.98 0.35 25.57
C ALA A 198 -9.98 1.87 25.31
N GLU A 199 -8.90 2.42 24.76
CA GLU A 199 -8.68 3.86 24.63
C GLU A 199 -8.50 4.26 23.16
N ARG A 200 -8.95 5.48 22.85
CA ARG A 200 -8.75 6.15 21.57
C ARG A 200 -8.15 7.53 21.79
N PHE A 201 -7.14 7.85 20.99
CA PHE A 201 -6.44 9.13 21.00
C PHE A 201 -6.61 9.82 19.66
N TRP A 202 -7.07 11.05 19.70
CA TRP A 202 -7.13 11.96 18.57
C TRP A 202 -6.06 13.03 18.72
N PHE A 203 -5.36 13.31 17.64
CA PHE A 203 -4.31 14.33 17.56
C PHE A 203 -4.71 15.31 16.47
N ASN A 204 -4.73 16.59 16.79
CA ASN A 204 -4.78 17.66 15.80
C ASN A 204 -3.45 18.40 15.83
N THR A 205 -2.62 18.20 14.80
CA THR A 205 -1.33 18.89 14.66
C THR A 205 -1.42 20.16 13.81
N ASP A 206 -2.63 20.53 13.37
CA ASP A 206 -2.86 21.77 12.63
C ASP A 206 -3.03 22.96 13.58
N THR A 207 -2.84 24.15 13.01
CA THR A 207 -3.07 25.46 13.64
C THR A 207 -4.54 25.86 13.69
N GLN A 208 -5.42 25.04 13.11
CA GLN A 208 -6.87 25.27 13.06
C GLN A 208 -7.63 24.17 13.82
N ALA A 209 -8.82 24.50 14.30
CA ALA A 209 -9.71 23.50 14.89
C ALA A 209 -10.41 22.69 13.80
N HIS A 210 -10.64 21.41 14.05
CA HIS A 210 -11.29 20.48 13.11
C HIS A 210 -12.50 19.81 13.75
N GLU A 211 -13.58 19.66 12.98
CA GLU A 211 -14.74 18.86 13.36
C GLU A 211 -14.66 17.51 12.61
N VAL A 212 -14.50 16.40 13.33
CA VAL A 212 -14.36 15.06 12.73
C VAL A 212 -15.07 14.01 13.56
N ALA A 213 -15.84 13.13 12.90
CA ALA A 213 -16.57 12.04 13.56
C ALA A 213 -17.44 12.50 14.76
N GLY A 214 -18.01 13.71 14.69
CA GLY A 214 -18.82 14.30 15.77
C GLY A 214 -18.03 14.89 16.94
N ARG A 215 -16.71 15.10 16.78
CA ARG A 215 -15.83 15.72 17.78
C ARG A 215 -15.26 17.02 17.24
N ARG A 216 -15.16 18.01 18.13
CA ARG A 216 -14.35 19.21 17.92
C ARG A 216 -12.96 19.02 18.51
N LEU A 217 -11.95 19.04 17.67
CA LEU A 217 -10.54 19.05 18.07
C LEU A 217 -10.01 20.47 17.94
N ASN A 218 -9.61 21.09 19.06
CA ASN A 218 -8.97 22.41 19.02
C ASN A 218 -7.64 22.35 18.24
N ALA A 219 -7.13 23.51 17.79
CA ALA A 219 -5.80 23.61 17.19
C ALA A 219 -4.72 23.07 18.16
N VAL A 220 -3.71 22.37 17.62
CA VAL A 220 -2.57 21.81 18.37
C VAL A 220 -3.03 21.11 19.66
N SER A 221 -3.84 20.07 19.52
CA SER A 221 -4.49 19.42 20.66
C SER A 221 -4.47 17.89 20.61
N VAL A 222 -4.71 17.30 21.77
CA VAL A 222 -4.89 15.86 21.95
C VAL A 222 -6.19 15.62 22.72
N LEU A 223 -7.03 14.73 22.23
CA LEU A 223 -8.22 14.23 22.93
C LEU A 223 -8.06 12.74 23.18
N ARG A 224 -8.27 12.32 24.43
CA ARG A 224 -8.33 10.93 24.86
C ARG A 224 -9.76 10.58 25.24
N GLU A 225 -10.26 9.44 24.79
CA GLU A 225 -11.59 8.94 25.11
C GLU A 225 -11.64 7.39 25.15
N PRO A 226 -12.61 6.79 25.85
CA PRO A 226 -12.87 5.35 25.75
C PRO A 226 -13.30 4.94 24.33
N ARG A 227 -12.95 3.70 23.93
CA ARG A 227 -13.36 3.10 22.65
C ARG A 227 -14.78 2.53 22.69
#